data_AF-A0A929KQ81-F1
#
_entry.id   AF-A0A929KQ81-F1
#
_cell.length_a   1.000
_cell.length_b   1.000
_cell.length_c   1.000
_cell.angle_alpha   90.00
_cell.angle_beta   90.00
_cell.angle_gamma   90.00
#
_symmetry.space_group_name_H-M   'P 1'
#
loop_
_entity.id
_entity.type
_entity.pdbx_description
1 polymer ?
#
loop_
_entity_poly.entity_id
_entity_poly.type
_entity_poly.pdbx_seq_one_letter_code
_entity_poly.pdbx_strand_id
1 'polypeptide(L)'
;MGIEDRRWTATAPLPGGDMPGGDFAPFLASLRARAPFLPEALAHRLARAYGTRVFTLLGDARDMAGLGEDAGGGLTRAEVAYLRDHEWGRTAEDILWRRSKLGLHVPPGTAERVAGWLAA
;
A
#
# COMPACT_ATOMS: atom_id res chain seq x y z
N MET A 1 -23.26 21.42 27.74
CA MET A 1 -22.99 20.49 26.63
C MET A 1 -21.71 19.75 26.99
N GLY A 2 -21.82 18.56 27.56
CA GLY A 2 -20.69 17.81 28.09
C GLY A 2 -20.11 16.89 27.02
N ILE A 3 -18.85 17.07 26.67
CA ILE A 3 -18.10 16.08 25.89
C ILE A 3 -17.60 15.06 26.90
N GLU A 4 -18.20 13.87 26.91
CA GLU A 4 -17.61 12.71 27.60
C GLU A 4 -16.34 12.30 26.84
N ASP A 5 -15.21 12.83 27.26
CA ASP A 5 -13.88 12.48 26.74
C ASP A 5 -13.42 11.13 27.31
N ARG A 6 -14.01 10.03 26.80
CA ARG A 6 -13.52 8.69 27.10
C ARG A 6 -12.26 8.42 26.28
N ARG A 7 -11.14 8.20 26.97
CA ARG A 7 -9.86 7.82 26.36
C ARG A 7 -10.04 6.48 25.62
N TRP A 8 -9.94 6.52 24.29
CA TRP A 8 -10.25 5.38 23.42
C TRP A 8 -9.07 4.94 22.55
N THR A 9 -8.04 5.79 22.39
CA THR A 9 -6.94 5.56 21.44
C THR A 9 -6.03 4.38 21.81
N ALA A 10 -6.02 3.96 23.08
CA ALA A 10 -5.22 2.81 23.53
C ALA A 10 -5.76 1.46 23.02
N THR A 11 -7.05 1.38 22.68
CA THR A 11 -7.72 0.12 22.31
C THR A 11 -8.19 0.10 20.86
N ALA A 12 -8.13 1.22 20.15
CA ALA A 12 -8.49 1.29 18.75
C ALA A 12 -7.28 0.96 17.85
N PRO A 13 -7.44 0.04 16.87
CA PRO A 13 -6.39 -0.22 15.91
C PRO A 13 -6.17 1.01 15.03
N LEU A 14 -4.90 1.30 14.74
CA LEU A 14 -4.56 2.30 13.73
C LEU A 14 -4.94 1.76 12.35
N PRO A 15 -5.30 2.64 11.40
CA PRO A 15 -5.72 2.19 10.07
C PRO A 15 -4.64 1.35 9.37
N GLY A 16 -5.01 0.17 8.86
CA GLY A 16 -4.09 -0.81 8.28
C GLY A 16 -3.57 -1.83 9.30
N GLY A 17 -3.63 -1.51 10.59
CA GLY A 17 -3.28 -2.40 11.70
C GLY A 17 -4.45 -3.24 12.23
N ASP A 18 -5.63 -3.13 11.61
CA ASP A 18 -6.86 -3.86 11.94
C ASP A 18 -6.84 -5.34 11.50
N MET A 19 -5.66 -5.96 11.56
CA MET A 19 -5.50 -7.40 11.30
C MET A 19 -6.23 -8.20 12.40
N PRO A 20 -6.94 -9.29 12.06
CA PRO A 20 -7.53 -10.17 13.06
C PRO A 20 -6.47 -10.63 14.07
N GLY A 21 -6.68 -10.34 15.36
CA GLY A 21 -5.74 -10.67 16.43
C GLY A 21 -4.42 -9.87 16.44
N GLY A 22 -4.22 -8.94 15.49
CA GLY A 22 -2.95 -8.23 15.32
C GLY A 22 -1.83 -9.09 14.73
N ASP A 23 -2.14 -10.28 14.20
CA ASP A 23 -1.14 -11.26 13.78
C ASP A 23 -0.78 -11.13 12.30
N PHE A 24 0.50 -10.81 12.03
CA PHE A 24 0.99 -10.59 10.68
C PHE A 24 1.04 -11.88 9.83
N ALA A 25 1.46 -13.02 10.40
CA ALA A 25 1.65 -14.24 9.62
C ALA A 25 0.32 -14.83 9.08
N PRO A 26 -0.75 -14.95 9.87
CA PRO A 26 -2.07 -15.33 9.37
C PRO A 26 -2.63 -14.33 8.35
N PHE A 27 -2.40 -13.03 8.56
CA PHE A 27 -2.79 -12.00 7.61
C PHE A 27 -2.09 -12.16 6.26
N LEU A 28 -0.77 -12.32 6.26
CA LEU A 28 0.02 -12.52 5.04
C LEU A 28 -0.40 -13.79 4.30
N ALA A 29 -0.68 -14.88 5.01
CA ALA A 29 -1.21 -16.10 4.41
C ALA A 29 -2.58 -15.85 3.72
N SER A 30 -3.46 -15.10 4.38
CA SER A 30 -4.77 -14.72 3.83
C SER A 30 -4.64 -13.84 2.58
N LEU A 31 -3.70 -12.89 2.59
CA LEU A 31 -3.40 -12.06 1.41
C LEU A 31 -2.93 -12.94 0.24
N ARG A 32 -1.98 -13.85 0.48
CA ARG A 32 -1.45 -14.76 -0.55
C ARG A 32 -2.54 -15.68 -1.11
N ALA A 33 -3.46 -16.15 -0.28
CA ALA A 33 -4.59 -16.96 -0.71
C ALA A 33 -5.58 -16.16 -1.59
N ARG A 34 -5.83 -14.89 -1.26
CA ARG A 34 -6.77 -14.03 -2.00
C ARG A 34 -6.19 -13.45 -3.29
N ALA A 35 -4.88 -13.20 -3.31
CA ALA A 35 -4.17 -12.66 -4.46
C ALA A 35 -2.98 -13.56 -4.83
N PRO A 36 -3.22 -14.80 -5.28
CA PRO A 36 -2.16 -15.77 -5.59
C PRO A 36 -1.29 -15.36 -6.78
N PHE A 37 -1.75 -14.38 -7.57
CA PHE A 37 -1.00 -13.80 -8.67
C PHE A 37 0.14 -12.88 -8.23
N LEU A 38 0.16 -12.44 -6.96
CA LEU A 38 1.24 -11.58 -6.45
C LEU A 38 2.52 -12.40 -6.23
N PRO A 39 3.67 -11.93 -6.74
CA PRO A 39 4.96 -12.47 -6.34
C PRO A 39 5.13 -12.42 -4.82
N GLU A 40 5.78 -13.43 -4.25
CA GLU A 40 5.87 -13.60 -2.79
C GLU A 40 6.47 -12.36 -2.09
N ALA A 41 7.55 -11.82 -2.65
CA ALA A 41 8.22 -10.63 -2.13
C ALA A 41 7.30 -9.39 -2.18
N LEU A 42 6.51 -9.24 -3.25
CA LEU A 42 5.57 -8.14 -3.39
C LEU A 42 4.43 -8.25 -2.39
N ALA A 43 3.84 -9.44 -2.23
CA ALA A 43 2.80 -9.68 -1.23
C ALA A 43 3.30 -9.36 0.19
N HIS A 44 4.52 -9.78 0.54
CA HIS A 44 5.12 -9.44 1.84
C HIS A 44 5.31 -7.92 1.98
N ARG A 45 5.89 -7.25 0.97
CA ARG A 45 6.13 -5.81 0.99
C ARG A 45 4.83 -5.03 1.19
N LEU A 46 3.80 -5.32 0.39
CA LEU A 46 2.52 -4.65 0.47
C LEU A 46 1.83 -4.90 1.82
N ALA A 47 1.89 -6.14 2.33
CA ALA A 47 1.36 -6.48 3.65
C ALA A 47 2.04 -5.69 4.78
N ARG A 48 3.37 -5.48 4.69
CA ARG A 48 4.11 -4.68 5.68
C ARG A 48 3.82 -3.19 5.58
N ALA A 49 3.67 -2.68 4.36
CA ALA A 49 3.47 -1.26 4.11
C ALA A 49 2.05 -0.81 4.46
N TYR A 50 1.03 -1.58 4.02
CA TYR A 50 -0.36 -1.13 4.05
C TYR A 50 -1.24 -1.94 5.01
N GLY A 51 -0.75 -3.09 5.48
CA GLY A 51 -1.55 -4.02 6.27
C GLY A 51 -2.88 -4.32 5.58
N THR A 52 -4.00 -4.29 6.31
CA THR A 52 -5.34 -4.63 5.77
C THR A 52 -5.77 -3.76 4.59
N ARG A 53 -5.25 -2.53 4.47
CA ARG A 53 -5.53 -1.63 3.35
C ARG A 53 -4.97 -2.11 2.02
N VAL A 54 -4.11 -3.14 2.03
CA VAL A 54 -3.67 -3.81 0.79
C VAL A 54 -4.86 -4.28 -0.05
N PHE A 55 -5.98 -4.67 0.57
CA PHE A 55 -7.16 -5.10 -0.19
C PHE A 55 -7.83 -3.94 -0.92
N THR A 56 -7.80 -2.73 -0.37
CA THR A 56 -8.25 -1.52 -1.06
C THR A 56 -7.34 -1.18 -2.23
N LEU A 57 -6.03 -1.33 -2.06
CA LEU A 57 -5.04 -1.14 -3.13
C LEU A 57 -5.26 -2.13 -4.28
N LEU A 58 -5.43 -3.41 -3.97
CA LEU A 58 -5.62 -4.46 -4.98
C LEU A 58 -6.96 -4.33 -5.71
N GLY A 59 -8.00 -3.84 -5.04
CA GLY A 59 -9.34 -3.70 -5.62
C GLY A 59 -9.84 -5.02 -6.22
N ASP A 60 -10.26 -4.97 -7.49
CA ASP A 60 -10.75 -6.12 -8.24
C ASP A 60 -9.67 -6.82 -9.11
N ALA A 61 -8.39 -6.44 -8.96
CA ALA A 61 -7.31 -7.03 -9.74
C ALA A 61 -7.20 -8.55 -9.50
N ARG A 62 -7.06 -9.30 -10.59
CA ARG A 62 -6.95 -10.77 -10.57
C ARG A 62 -5.61 -11.29 -11.07
N ASP A 63 -4.78 -10.39 -11.59
CA ASP A 63 -3.45 -10.65 -12.09
C ASP A 63 -2.58 -9.39 -11.93
N MET A 64 -1.29 -9.52 -12.26
CA MET A 64 -0.36 -8.39 -12.23
C MET A 64 -0.73 -7.29 -13.25
N ALA A 65 -1.35 -7.65 -14.37
CA ALA A 65 -1.75 -6.67 -15.39
C ALA A 65 -2.90 -5.78 -14.90
N GLY A 66 -3.79 -6.31 -14.06
CA GLY A 66 -4.86 -5.59 -13.39
C GLY A 66 -4.35 -4.54 -12.39
N LEU A 67 -3.12 -4.66 -11.89
CA LEU A 67 -2.45 -3.63 -11.09
C LEU A 67 -1.80 -2.52 -11.95
N GLY A 68 -1.82 -2.70 -13.28
CA GLY A 68 -1.22 -1.80 -14.25
C GLY A 68 0.29 -1.97 -14.35
N GLU A 69 0.90 -1.03 -15.07
CA GLU A 69 2.35 -1.01 -15.29
C GLU A 69 3.15 -0.94 -13.98
N ASP A 70 4.33 -1.55 -13.97
CA ASP A 70 5.34 -1.39 -12.93
C ASP A 70 6.25 -0.21 -13.28
N ALA A 71 6.38 0.76 -12.37
CA ALA A 71 7.32 1.87 -12.52
C ALA A 71 8.77 1.42 -12.26
N GLY A 72 8.95 0.33 -11.52
CA GLY A 72 10.22 -0.23 -11.06
C GLY A 72 10.08 -0.75 -9.63
N GLY A 73 10.78 -1.85 -9.30
CA GLY A 73 10.82 -2.40 -7.94
C GLY A 73 9.46 -2.92 -7.42
N GLY A 74 8.53 -3.25 -8.32
CA GLY A 74 7.19 -3.68 -7.96
C GLY A 74 6.25 -2.54 -7.54
N LEU A 75 6.58 -1.28 -7.86
CA LEU A 75 5.70 -0.12 -7.66
C LEU A 75 4.73 -0.01 -8.82
N THR A 76 3.56 -0.61 -8.64
CA THR A 76 2.52 -0.65 -9.69
C THR A 76 1.76 0.66 -9.80
N ARG A 77 1.13 0.89 -10.96
CA ARG A 77 0.25 2.05 -11.18
C ARG A 77 -0.91 2.09 -10.18
N ALA A 78 -1.50 0.94 -9.84
CA ALA A 78 -2.54 0.84 -8.83
C ALA A 78 -2.06 1.28 -7.44
N GLU A 79 -0.84 0.91 -7.05
CA GLU A 79 -0.25 1.37 -5.79
C GLU A 79 -0.02 2.89 -5.78
N VAL A 80 0.47 3.47 -6.87
CA VAL A 80 0.63 4.93 -6.99
C VAL A 80 -0.72 5.64 -6.88
N ALA A 81 -1.78 5.12 -7.51
CA ALA A 81 -3.13 5.65 -7.39
C ALA A 81 -3.65 5.54 -5.94
N TYR A 82 -3.45 4.39 -5.29
CA TYR A 82 -3.81 4.20 -3.89
C TYR A 82 -3.10 5.23 -2.99
N LEU A 83 -1.78 5.43 -3.15
CA LEU A 83 -1.01 6.40 -2.39
C LEU A 83 -1.46 7.84 -2.61
N ARG A 84 -1.84 8.19 -3.85
CA ARG A 84 -2.41 9.51 -4.18
C ARG A 84 -3.75 9.71 -3.48
N ASP A 85 -4.66 8.74 -3.60
CA ASP A 85 -6.07 8.88 -3.23
C ASP A 85 -6.31 8.70 -1.73
N HIS A 86 -5.50 7.87 -1.06
CA HIS A 86 -5.70 7.49 0.34
C HIS A 86 -4.59 7.96 1.29
N GLU A 87 -3.41 8.30 0.78
CA GLU A 87 -2.24 8.65 1.60
C GLU A 87 -1.61 10.01 1.28
N TRP A 88 -2.31 10.82 0.47
CA TRP A 88 -1.89 12.16 0.04
C TRP A 88 -0.50 12.19 -0.61
N GLY A 89 -0.11 11.13 -1.33
CA GLY A 89 1.09 11.12 -2.16
C GLY A 89 0.92 12.02 -3.37
N ARG A 90 1.32 13.29 -3.26
CA ARG A 90 1.13 14.31 -4.32
C ARG A 90 2.32 14.42 -5.26
N THR A 91 3.49 13.97 -4.84
CA THR A 91 4.72 14.02 -5.62
C THR A 91 5.39 12.65 -5.69
N ALA A 92 6.24 12.44 -6.68
CA ALA A 92 7.10 11.26 -6.74
C ALA A 92 7.98 11.15 -5.49
N GLU A 93 8.40 12.28 -4.91
CA GLU A 93 9.20 12.29 -3.69
C GLU A 93 8.41 11.77 -2.47
N ASP A 94 7.15 12.19 -2.31
CA ASP A 94 6.27 11.68 -1.24
C ASP A 94 6.14 10.16 -1.32
N ILE A 95 5.90 9.65 -2.52
CA ILE A 95 5.70 8.22 -2.75
C ILE A 95 7.00 7.45 -2.51
N LEU A 96 8.10 7.86 -3.14
CA LEU A 96 9.35 7.10 -3.14
C LEU A 96 10.11 7.19 -1.80
N TRP A 97 10.03 8.32 -1.10
CA TRP A 97 10.86 8.59 0.08
C TRP A 97 10.11 8.68 1.39
N ARG A 98 8.80 8.98 1.39
CA ARG A 98 8.02 9.06 2.64
C ARG A 98 7.12 7.84 2.82
N ARG A 99 6.34 7.46 1.81
CA ARG A 99 5.31 6.41 1.92
C ARG A 99 5.83 5.00 1.68
N SER A 100 6.74 4.80 0.73
CA SER A 100 7.19 3.44 0.36
C SER A 100 8.66 3.15 0.67
N LYS A 101 9.52 4.18 0.72
CA LYS A 101 10.99 4.06 0.75
C LYS A 101 11.60 3.34 -0.47
N LEU A 102 10.83 3.12 -1.53
CA LEU A 102 11.30 2.45 -2.75
C LEU A 102 12.35 3.25 -3.51
N GLY A 103 12.50 4.55 -3.24
CA GLY A 103 13.58 5.37 -3.81
C GLY A 103 15.00 4.80 -3.60
N LEU A 104 15.19 3.90 -2.61
CA LEU A 104 16.45 3.22 -2.35
C LEU A 104 16.74 2.01 -3.27
N HIS A 105 15.72 1.51 -3.98
CA HIS A 105 15.79 0.21 -4.66
C HIS A 105 15.34 0.25 -6.12
N VAL A 106 14.61 1.30 -6.52
CA VAL A 106 14.08 1.42 -7.87
C VAL A 106 15.14 1.88 -8.86
N PRO A 107 15.05 1.47 -10.14
CA PRO A 107 15.97 1.92 -11.17
C PRO A 107 15.85 3.43 -11.45
N PRO A 108 16.88 4.06 -12.03
CA PRO A 108 16.78 5.42 -12.56
C PRO A 108 15.59 5.55 -13.53
N GLY A 109 14.93 6.71 -13.59
CA GLY A 109 13.74 6.93 -14.42
C GLY A 109 12.40 6.60 -13.74
N THR A 110 12.43 5.95 -12.57
CA THR A 110 11.20 5.59 -11.84
C THR A 110 10.45 6.84 -11.34
N ALA A 111 11.17 7.87 -10.87
CA ALA A 111 10.56 9.08 -10.35
C ALA A 111 9.79 9.85 -11.43
N GLU A 112 10.33 9.90 -12.64
CA GLU A 112 9.72 10.53 -13.81
C GLU A 112 8.46 9.78 -14.23
N ARG A 113 8.48 8.44 -14.21
CA ARG A 113 7.29 7.60 -14.46
C ARG A 113 6.19 7.88 -13.44
N VAL A 114 6.53 7.88 -12.15
CA VAL A 114 5.57 8.17 -11.06
C VAL A 114 5.01 9.57 -11.19
N ALA A 115 5.85 10.58 -11.47
CA ALA A 115 5.41 11.95 -11.69
C ALA A 115 4.45 12.07 -12.88
N GLY A 116 4.73 11.36 -13.98
CA GLY A 116 3.86 11.30 -15.14
C GLY A 116 2.48 10.72 -14.82
N TRP A 117 2.40 9.68 -13.97
CA TRP A 117 1.11 9.12 -13.54
C TRP A 117 0.34 10.01 -12.57
N LEU A 118 1.04 10.81 -11.75
CA LEU A 118 0.41 11.75 -10.82
C LEU A 118 -0.15 12.99 -11.51
N ALA A 119 0.39 13.36 -12.68
CA ALA A 119 -0.03 14.51 -13.46
C ALA A 119 -1.21 14.21 -14.42
N ALA A 120 -1.55 12.93 -14.62
CA ALA A 120 -2.64 12.45 -15.47
C ALA A 120 -3.93 12.27 -14.67
#